data_AF-A0A1E4TRZ2-F1
#
_entry.id   AF-A0A1E4TRZ2-F1
#
_cell.length_a   1.000
_cell.length_b   1.000
_cell.length_c   1.000
_cell.angle_alpha   90.00
_cell.angle_beta   90.00
_cell.angle_gamma   90.00
#
_symmetry.space_group_name_H-M   'P 1'
#
loop_
_entity.id
_entity.type
_entity.pdbx_description
1 polymer ?
#
loop_
_entity_poly.entity_id
_entity_poly.type
_entity_poly.pdbx_seq_one_letter_code
_entity_poly.pdbx_strand_id
1 'polypeptide(L)'
;MPTTYSTQFLLLFSQLVHESAILELTADNFKSIRIKLKNHPIVTESNIKIANEAGLLSLYKKLLLEYGLDPEKFSEGSEVKNEQNSDQLYNNSNKVKKPPVYATKLCEYLYLKRIEELKKGIEENGISFKEQLEKLNKISSIQ
;
A
#
# COMPACT_ATOMS: atom_id res chain seq x y z
N MET A 1 13.15 -5.60 -8.86
CA MET A 1 11.72 -5.25 -9.05
C MET A 1 11.65 -4.02 -9.93
N PRO A 2 10.70 -3.92 -10.87
CA PRO A 2 10.49 -2.69 -11.63
C PRO A 2 10.21 -1.54 -10.63
N THR A 3 10.93 -0.44 -10.79
CA THR A 3 11.21 0.61 -9.79
C THR A 3 10.21 1.76 -9.79
N THR A 4 8.97 1.55 -10.23
CA THR A 4 8.07 2.69 -10.51
C THR A 4 7.39 3.25 -9.25
N TYR A 5 7.10 2.43 -8.24
CA TYR A 5 6.41 2.87 -7.02
C TYR A 5 6.92 2.20 -5.74
N SER A 6 6.93 2.99 -4.66
CA SER A 6 7.30 2.52 -3.33
C SER A 6 6.20 1.67 -2.67
N THR A 7 6.57 0.81 -1.72
CA THR A 7 5.61 0.07 -0.88
C THR A 7 4.62 1.01 -0.19
N GLN A 8 5.05 2.21 0.20
CA GLN A 8 4.16 3.25 0.74
C GLN A 8 3.06 3.65 -0.25
N PHE A 9 3.39 3.80 -1.53
CA PHE A 9 2.39 4.12 -2.55
C PHE A 9 1.42 2.96 -2.75
N LEU A 10 1.94 1.73 -2.89
CA LEU A 10 1.12 0.54 -3.05
C LEU A 10 0.15 0.37 -1.86
N LEU A 11 0.62 0.63 -0.64
CA LEU A 11 -0.20 0.61 0.56
C LEU A 11 -1.32 1.66 0.50
N LEU A 12 -0.99 2.91 0.18
CA LEU A 12 -1.99 3.98 0.04
C LEU A 12 -3.04 3.65 -1.04
N PHE A 13 -2.62 3.03 -2.13
CA PHE A 13 -3.53 2.66 -3.21
C PHE A 13 -4.45 1.49 -2.79
N SER A 14 -3.89 0.50 -2.10
CA SER A 14 -4.64 -0.62 -1.52
C SER A 14 -5.69 -0.14 -0.50
N GLN A 15 -5.32 0.83 0.35
CA GLN A 15 -6.22 1.46 1.32
C GLN A 15 -7.38 2.16 0.61
N LEU A 16 -7.10 2.91 -0.45
CA LEU A 16 -8.17 3.57 -1.21
C LEU A 16 -9.13 2.56 -1.84
N VAL A 17 -8.63 1.44 -2.39
CA VAL A 17 -9.50 0.38 -2.95
C VAL A 17 -10.36 -0.23 -1.85
N HIS A 18 -9.78 -0.53 -0.70
CA HIS A 18 -10.48 -1.03 0.48
C HIS A 18 -11.58 -0.06 0.95
N GLU A 19 -11.25 1.22 1.09
CA GLU A 19 -12.19 2.27 1.50
C GLU A 19 -13.28 2.50 0.45
N SER A 20 -12.95 2.45 -0.84
CA SER A 20 -13.90 2.67 -1.95
C SER A 20 -14.99 1.60 -2.05
N ALA A 21 -14.76 0.43 -1.45
CA ALA A 21 -15.76 -0.61 -1.37
C ALA A 21 -16.80 -0.33 -0.26
N ILE A 22 -16.46 0.52 0.72
CA ILE A 22 -17.30 0.89 1.86
C ILE A 22 -17.95 2.26 1.65
N LEU A 23 -17.16 3.22 1.13
CA LEU A 23 -17.54 4.60 0.86
C LEU A 23 -17.43 4.88 -0.64
N GLU A 24 -18.30 5.73 -1.16
CA GLU A 24 -18.24 6.09 -2.58
C GLU A 24 -16.91 6.76 -2.94
N LEU A 25 -16.33 6.36 -4.08
CA LEU A 25 -15.13 7.00 -4.61
C LEU A 25 -15.47 8.43 -5.05
N THR A 26 -14.82 9.42 -4.45
CA THR A 26 -15.02 10.84 -4.77
C THR A 26 -13.77 11.41 -5.43
N ALA A 27 -13.90 12.55 -6.09
CA ALA A 27 -12.74 13.24 -6.69
C ALA A 27 -11.69 13.61 -5.63
N ASP A 28 -12.12 13.90 -4.40
CA ASP A 28 -11.26 14.35 -3.30
C ASP A 28 -10.48 13.19 -2.68
N ASN A 29 -11.13 12.07 -2.35
CA ASN A 29 -10.41 10.91 -1.79
C ASN A 29 -9.48 10.23 -2.81
N PHE A 30 -9.79 10.33 -4.11
CA PHE A 30 -8.93 9.81 -5.18
C PHE A 30 -7.76 10.74 -5.56
N LYS A 31 -7.81 12.03 -5.22
CA LYS A 31 -6.88 13.06 -5.71
C LYS A 31 -5.40 12.70 -5.48
N SER A 32 -5.07 12.24 -4.27
CA SER A 32 -3.70 11.92 -3.86
C SER A 32 -3.11 10.74 -4.65
N ILE A 33 -3.94 9.72 -4.92
CA ILE A 33 -3.58 8.54 -5.72
C ILE A 33 -3.50 8.92 -7.21
N ARG A 34 -4.46 9.69 -7.72
CA ARG A 34 -4.50 10.14 -9.11
C ARG A 34 -3.25 10.95 -9.51
N ILE A 35 -2.80 11.87 -8.65
CA ILE A 35 -1.59 12.68 -8.93
C ILE A 35 -0.36 11.79 -9.08
N LYS A 36 -0.20 10.80 -8.20
CA LYS A 36 0.93 9.86 -8.25
C LYS A 36 0.87 8.93 -9.45
N LEU A 37 -0.34 8.58 -9.89
CA LEU A 37 -0.59 7.72 -11.05
C LEU A 37 -0.53 8.43 -12.40
N LYS A 38 -0.61 9.77 -12.46
CA LYS A 38 -0.81 10.52 -13.70
C LYS A 38 0.25 10.25 -14.78
N ASN A 39 1.46 9.90 -14.35
CA ASN A 39 2.60 9.66 -15.24
C ASN A 39 2.90 8.17 -15.41
N HIS A 40 2.06 7.25 -14.90
CA HIS A 40 2.31 5.82 -15.05
C HIS A 40 1.93 5.34 -16.46
N PRO A 41 2.74 4.46 -17.10
CA PRO A 41 2.37 3.82 -18.35
C PRO A 41 0.99 3.15 -18.31
N ILE A 42 0.64 2.46 -17.21
CA ILE A 42 -0.69 1.87 -17.05
C ILE A 42 -1.82 2.92 -17.11
N VAL A 43 -1.60 4.17 -16.73
CA VAL A 43 -2.65 5.22 -16.78
C VAL A 43 -2.61 6.03 -18.07
N THR A 44 -1.42 6.23 -18.65
CA THR A 44 -1.23 7.05 -19.85
C THR A 44 -1.39 6.28 -21.15
N GLU A 45 -1.06 4.99 -21.18
CA GLU A 45 -1.12 4.13 -22.36
C GLU A 45 -2.37 3.26 -22.38
N SER A 46 -2.86 2.89 -21.20
CA SER A 46 -4.15 2.22 -21.08
C SER A 46 -5.22 3.32 -20.97
N ASN A 47 -6.19 3.37 -21.88
CA ASN A 47 -7.38 4.25 -21.83
C ASN A 47 -8.31 3.96 -20.62
N ILE A 48 -7.76 3.78 -19.41
CA ILE A 48 -8.50 3.47 -18.20
C ILE A 48 -9.17 4.76 -17.72
N LYS A 49 -10.49 4.83 -17.91
CA LYS A 49 -11.32 5.83 -17.25
C LYS A 49 -11.53 5.42 -15.79
N ILE A 50 -10.75 6.01 -14.88
CA ILE A 50 -10.88 5.83 -13.43
C ILE A 50 -12.04 6.72 -12.93
N ALA A 51 -13.22 6.55 -13.51
CA ALA A 51 -14.39 7.37 -13.21
C ALA A 51 -15.28 6.74 -12.12
N ASN A 52 -15.01 5.48 -11.74
CA ASN A 52 -15.79 4.72 -10.76
C ASN A 52 -14.95 3.61 -10.10
N GLU A 53 -15.54 2.94 -9.10
CA GLU A 53 -14.96 1.82 -8.34
C GLU A 53 -14.42 0.69 -9.24
N ALA A 54 -15.17 0.31 -10.28
CA ALA A 54 -14.76 -0.75 -11.21
C ALA A 54 -13.48 -0.39 -11.99
N GLY A 55 -13.35 0.87 -12.42
CA GLY A 55 -12.15 1.39 -13.07
C GLY A 55 -10.95 1.43 -12.12
N LEU A 56 -11.17 1.84 -10.87
CA LEU A 56 -10.15 1.84 -9.82
C LEU A 56 -9.64 0.43 -9.54
N LEU A 57 -10.56 -0.52 -9.42
CA LEU A 57 -10.23 -1.92 -9.16
C LEU A 57 -9.47 -2.57 -10.32
N SER A 58 -9.86 -2.29 -11.57
CA SER A 58 -9.15 -2.78 -12.74
C SER A 58 -7.70 -2.27 -12.78
N LEU A 59 -7.51 -0.98 -12.49
CA LEU A 59 -6.19 -0.36 -12.40
C LEU A 59 -5.35 -0.98 -11.29
N TYR A 60 -5.95 -1.20 -10.12
CA TYR A 60 -5.31 -1.84 -8.99
C TYR A 60 -4.80 -3.23 -9.34
N LYS A 61 -5.65 -4.10 -9.89
CA LYS A 61 -5.24 -5.46 -10.30
C LYS A 61 -4.10 -5.46 -11.31
N LYS A 62 -4.13 -4.57 -12.30
CA LYS A 62 -3.05 -4.45 -13.29
C LYS A 62 -1.73 -4.03 -12.67
N LEU A 63 -1.75 -3.04 -11.78
CA LEU A 63 -0.57 -2.58 -11.08
C LEU A 63 0.01 -3.72 -10.22
N LEU A 64 -0.82 -4.43 -9.45
CA LEU A 64 -0.34 -5.55 -8.64
C LEU A 64 0.39 -6.63 -9.44
N LEU A 65 -0.17 -7.01 -10.59
CA LEU A 65 0.46 -7.97 -11.49
C LEU A 65 1.82 -7.48 -12.00
N GLU A 66 1.97 -6.18 -12.32
CA GLU A 66 3.26 -5.59 -12.70
C GLU A 66 4.31 -5.67 -11.58
N TYR A 67 3.87 -5.59 -10.32
CA TYR A 67 4.71 -5.75 -9.13
C TYR A 67 4.92 -7.20 -8.69
N GLY A 68 4.41 -8.19 -9.46
CA GLY A 68 4.50 -9.61 -9.13
C GLY A 68 3.62 -10.03 -7.93
N LEU A 69 2.67 -9.17 -7.55
CA LEU A 69 1.67 -9.45 -6.53
C LEU A 69 0.41 -9.96 -7.23
N ASP A 70 0.21 -11.27 -7.17
CA ASP A 70 -0.97 -11.89 -7.77
C ASP A 70 -2.17 -11.77 -6.82
N PRO A 71 -3.24 -11.02 -7.18
CA PRO A 71 -4.41 -10.85 -6.33
C PRO A 71 -5.09 -12.18 -5.95
N GLU A 72 -4.96 -13.22 -6.79
CA GLU A 72 -5.56 -14.53 -6.51
C GLU A 72 -4.90 -15.20 -5.30
N LYS A 73 -3.62 -14.94 -5.02
CA LYS A 73 -2.93 -15.41 -3.80
C LYS A 73 -3.49 -14.81 -2.52
N PHE A 74 -4.22 -13.70 -2.63
CA PHE A 74 -4.88 -13.02 -1.52
C PHE A 74 -6.39 -13.27 -1.48
N SER A 75 -6.95 -14.04 -2.42
CA SER A 75 -8.36 -14.45 -2.42
C SER A 75 -8.64 -15.57 -1.41
N GLU A 76 -9.91 -15.78 -1.03
CA GLU A 76 -10.29 -16.76 0.00
C GLU A 76 -9.79 -18.17 -0.34
N GLY A 77 -8.93 -18.71 0.52
CA GLY A 77 -8.17 -19.93 0.32
C GLY A 77 -6.86 -19.97 1.13
N SER A 78 -6.32 -18.79 1.48
CA SER A 78 -5.27 -18.66 2.50
C SER A 78 -5.91 -18.52 3.89
N GLU A 79 -5.96 -19.62 4.65
CA GLU A 79 -6.45 -19.67 6.02
C GLU A 79 -5.68 -18.68 6.91
N VAL A 80 -6.30 -17.54 7.22
CA VAL A 80 -5.97 -16.77 8.41
C VAL A 80 -7.21 -16.84 9.28
N LYS A 81 -7.22 -17.83 10.18
CA LYS A 81 -8.16 -17.89 11.30
C LYS A 81 -7.80 -16.75 12.24
N ASN A 82 -8.30 -15.54 11.97
CA ASN A 82 -8.31 -14.48 12.96
C ASN A 82 -9.51 -13.58 12.72
N GLU A 83 -10.09 -13.17 13.84
CA GLU A 83 -10.94 -12.00 14.03
C GLU A 83 -12.46 -12.17 13.96
N GLN A 84 -12.99 -12.73 15.04
CA GLN A 84 -14.33 -12.46 15.58
C GLN A 84 -14.59 -10.98 15.97
N ASN A 85 -13.66 -10.05 15.69
CA ASN A 85 -13.75 -8.65 16.11
C ASN A 85 -14.10 -7.65 14.98
N SER A 86 -14.03 -8.04 13.70
CA SER A 86 -14.32 -7.14 12.58
C SER A 86 -15.81 -7.07 12.23
N ASP A 87 -16.60 -8.09 12.59
CA ASP A 87 -18.02 -8.19 12.24
C ASP A 87 -18.94 -7.24 13.00
N GLN A 88 -18.49 -6.63 14.11
CA GLN A 88 -19.31 -5.67 14.86
C GLN A 88 -19.38 -4.27 14.23
N LEU A 89 -18.43 -3.89 13.36
CA LEU A 89 -18.45 -2.57 12.71
C LEU A 89 -19.49 -2.45 11.59
N TYR A 90 -19.87 -3.58 10.97
CA TYR A 90 -20.72 -3.60 9.78
C TYR A 90 -22.20 -3.92 10.06
N ASN A 91 -22.56 -4.17 11.33
CA ASN A 91 -23.88 -4.70 11.70
C ASN A 91 -24.91 -3.63 12.07
N ASN A 92 -24.54 -2.35 12.15
CA ASN A 92 -25.47 -1.29 12.49
C ASN A 92 -25.72 -0.37 11.29
N SER A 93 -26.97 -0.42 10.81
CA SER A 93 -27.62 0.48 9.84
C SER A 93 -27.23 0.34 8.36
N ASN A 94 -28.25 0.01 7.55
CA ASN A 94 -28.43 0.25 6.11
C ASN A 94 -27.18 0.59 5.26
N LYS A 95 -26.85 -0.31 4.32
CA LYS A 95 -26.00 -0.11 3.12
C LYS A 95 -24.48 0.00 3.31
N VAL A 96 -23.89 -0.51 4.39
CA VAL A 96 -22.41 -0.62 4.43
C VAL A 96 -21.99 -1.91 3.71
N LYS A 97 -21.39 -1.76 2.53
CA LYS A 97 -20.78 -2.87 1.78
C LYS A 97 -19.47 -3.30 2.48
N LYS A 98 -19.23 -4.61 2.57
CA LYS A 98 -17.96 -5.14 3.07
C LYS A 98 -16.86 -4.98 2.01
N PRO A 99 -15.62 -4.61 2.39
CA PRO A 99 -14.51 -4.53 1.46
C PRO A 99 -14.13 -5.94 0.94
N PRO A 100 -13.55 -6.04 -0.26
CA PRO A 100 -13.10 -7.33 -0.77
C PRO A 100 -11.95 -7.90 0.06
N VAL A 101 -12.04 -9.18 0.43
CA VAL A 101 -11.05 -9.87 1.30
C VAL A 101 -9.62 -9.76 0.76
N TYR A 102 -9.43 -9.86 -0.56
CA TYR A 102 -8.09 -9.73 -1.15
C TYR A 102 -7.50 -8.32 -0.97
N ALA A 103 -8.33 -7.28 -0.96
CA ALA A 103 -7.87 -5.90 -0.77
C ALA A 103 -7.43 -5.69 0.70
N THR A 104 -8.17 -6.27 1.65
CA THR A 104 -7.81 -6.27 3.08
C THR A 104 -6.49 -7.01 3.32
N LYS A 105 -6.38 -8.26 2.88
CA LYS A 105 -5.15 -9.07 3.06
C LYS A 105 -3.93 -8.45 2.42
N LEU A 106 -4.11 -7.78 1.29
CA LEU A 106 -3.02 -7.10 0.60
C LEU A 106 -2.62 -5.78 1.28
N CYS A 107 -3.58 -5.04 1.84
CA CYS A 107 -3.28 -3.91 2.74
C CYS A 107 -2.41 -4.38 3.92
N GLU A 108 -2.78 -5.48 4.57
CA GLU A 108 -2.02 -6.06 5.69
C GLU A 108 -0.60 -6.45 5.28
N TYR A 109 -0.46 -7.16 4.16
CA TYR A 109 0.84 -7.55 3.62
C TYR A 109 1.74 -6.34 3.34
N LEU A 110 1.21 -5.32 2.64
CA LEU A 110 1.96 -4.12 2.30
C LEU A 110 2.29 -3.29 3.55
N TYR A 111 1.42 -3.29 4.56
CA TYR A 111 1.67 -2.66 5.84
C TYR A 111 2.83 -3.32 6.59
N LEU A 112 2.84 -4.65 6.70
CA LEU A 112 3.93 -5.40 7.34
C LEU A 112 5.26 -5.18 6.61
N LYS A 113 5.25 -5.27 5.28
CA LYS A 113 6.43 -4.98 4.46
C LYS A 113 6.93 -3.55 4.66
N ARG A 114 6.02 -2.58 4.81
CA ARG A 114 6.39 -1.19 5.07
C ARG A 114 7.04 -1.03 6.45
N ILE A 115 6.56 -1.74 7.45
CA ILE A 115 7.19 -1.79 8.78
C ILE A 115 8.62 -2.34 8.68
N GLU A 116 8.82 -3.43 7.95
CA GLU A 116 10.15 -4.02 7.75
C GLU A 116 11.12 -3.04 7.08
N GLU A 117 10.68 -2.35 6.03
CA GLU A 117 11.47 -1.31 5.37
C GLU A 117 11.86 -0.18 6.33
N LEU A 118 10.92 0.28 7.16
CA LEU A 118 11.17 1.34 8.14
C LEU A 118 12.16 0.88 9.22
N LYS A 119 12.02 -0.35 9.73
CA LYS A 119 12.96 -0.94 10.70
C LYS A 119 14.37 -1.00 10.13
N LYS A 120 14.51 -1.53 8.91
CA LYS A 120 15.80 -1.59 8.21
C LYS A 120 16.41 -0.21 8.01
N GLY A 121 15.61 0.77 7.60
CA GLY A 121 16.08 2.16 7.44
C GLY A 121 16.55 2.79 8.76
N ILE A 122 15.88 2.50 9.88
CA ILE A 122 16.32 2.96 11.20
C ILE A 122 17.65 2.32 11.59
N GLU A 123 17.82 1.01 11.37
CA GLU A 123 19.06 0.29 11.64
C GLU A 123 20.23 0.83 10.80
N GLU A 124 20.03 0.99 9.50
CA GLU A 124 21.03 1.55 8.58
C GLU A 124 21.44 2.98 8.98
N ASN A 125 20.47 3.82 9.34
CA ASN A 125 20.76 5.17 9.85
C ASN A 125 21.53 5.12 11.17
N GLY A 126 21.20 4.18 12.06
CA GLY A 126 21.91 3.97 13.32
C GLY A 126 23.37 3.55 13.11
N ILE A 127 23.64 2.68 12.13
CA ILE A 127 24.99 2.28 11.73
C ILE A 127 25.74 3.49 11.16
N SER A 128 25.14 4.19 10.18
CA SER A 128 25.75 5.37 9.56
C SER A 128 26.08 6.46 10.59
N PHE A 129 25.22 6.67 11.59
CA PHE A 129 25.45 7.64 12.65
C PHE A 129 26.63 7.24 13.54
N LYS A 130 26.73 5.96 13.93
CA LYS A 130 27.87 5.44 14.70
C LYS A 130 29.18 5.61 13.93
N GLU A 131 29.21 5.29 12.64
CA GLU A 131 30.39 5.47 11.79
C GLU A 131 30.83 6.94 11.70
N GLN A 132 29.87 7.87 11.62
CA GLN A 132 30.16 9.31 11.61
C GLN A 132 30.74 9.78 12.96
N LEU A 133 30.20 9.30 14.08
CA LEU A 133 30.74 9.59 15.42
C LEU A 133 32.16 9.06 15.59
N GLU A 134 32.44 7.83 15.15
CA GLU A 134 33.78 7.25 15.21
C GLU A 134 34.79 8.03 14.35
N LYS A 135 34.38 8.50 13.17
CA LYS A 135 35.20 9.36 12.32
C LYS A 135 35.53 10.69 13.01
N LEU A 136 34.55 11.33 13.64
CA LEU A 136 34.76 12.57 14.40
C LEU A 136 35.73 12.36 15.58
N ASN A 137 35.56 11.27 16.34
CA ASN A 137 36.43 10.95 17.47
C ASN A 137 37.89 10.66 17.06
N LYS A 138 38.09 10.07 15.88
CA LYS A 138 39.44 9.87 15.32
C LYS A 138 40.11 11.19 14.89
N ILE A 139 39.32 12.17 14.46
CA ILE A 139 39.84 13.49 14.07
C ILE A 139 40.20 14.31 15.32
N SER A 140 39.37 14.27 16.37
CA SER A 140 39.61 15.02 17.61
C SER A 140 40.77 14.49 18.46
N SER A 141 41.20 13.24 18.26
CA SER A 141 42.33 12.62 18.97
C SER A 141 43.70 12.92 18.34
N ILE A 142 43.75 13.71 17.27
CA ILE A 142 44.98 14.14 16.58
C ILE A 142 45.40 15.58 17.00
N GLN A 143 44.58 16.27 17.82
CA GLN A 143 44.90 17.58 18.43
C GLN A 143 45.44 17.42 19.85
#